data_AF-A0A6P2AD67-F1
#
_entry.id   AF-A0A6P2AD67-F1
#
_cell.length_a   1.000
_cell.length_b   1.000
_cell.length_c   1.000
_cell.angle_alpha   90.00
_cell.angle_beta   90.00
_cell.angle_gamma   90.00
#
_symmetry.space_group_name_H-M   'P 1'
#
loop_
_entity.id
_entity.type
_entity.pdbx_description
1 polymer ?
#
loop_
_entity_poly.entity_id
_entity_poly.type
_entity_poly.pdbx_seq_one_letter_code
_entity_poly.pdbx_strand_id
1 'polypeptide(L)'
;MSKSSKKIIKQKIYQDLLAKLSSESENYPWSPESTEDYYESLDPPSGVKDYLKSPKAIQKSSDFFKQIQELYPRNPGDKVKQTLLQQFGESVPSTWLEAIVEQIQNNYQETSSLLDQLINCVQPLFSDWCSEDLQVVVRPIAYPMRGSQAIPSKTWTELSQSEQIRLTFTITKVALETYQQQKNPE
;
A
#
# COMPACT_ATOMS: atom_id res chain seq x y z
N MET A 1 -19.45 -75.95 19.56
CA MET A 1 -19.32 -75.21 18.29
C MET A 1 -19.91 -73.80 18.45
N SER A 2 -19.13 -72.73 18.69
CA SER A 2 -19.72 -71.36 18.57
C SER A 2 -18.73 -70.18 18.55
N LYS A 3 -17.41 -70.40 18.41
CA LYS A 3 -16.46 -69.27 18.23
C LYS A 3 -16.30 -68.91 16.73
N SER A 4 -16.28 -69.93 15.86
CA SER A 4 -16.19 -69.76 14.41
C SER A 4 -17.44 -69.08 13.81
N SER A 5 -18.66 -69.51 14.19
CA SER A 5 -19.91 -68.88 13.74
C SER A 5 -20.01 -67.41 14.10
N LYS A 6 -19.57 -67.00 15.30
CA LYS A 6 -19.57 -65.58 15.71
C LYS A 6 -18.61 -64.73 14.87
N LYS A 7 -17.47 -65.30 14.44
CA LYS A 7 -16.51 -64.62 13.57
C LYS A 7 -17.07 -64.44 12.16
N ILE A 8 -17.73 -65.46 11.63
CA ILE A 8 -18.37 -65.43 10.31
C ILE A 8 -19.52 -64.42 10.27
N ILE A 9 -20.35 -64.37 11.32
CA ILE A 9 -21.43 -63.38 11.42
C ILE A 9 -20.88 -61.95 11.45
N LYS A 10 -19.84 -61.69 12.28
CA LYS A 10 -19.18 -60.38 12.29
C LYS A 10 -18.66 -60.00 10.91
N GLN A 11 -17.95 -60.92 10.26
CA GLN A 11 -17.38 -60.66 8.94
C GLN A 11 -18.45 -60.37 7.88
N LYS A 12 -19.59 -61.06 7.96
CA LYS A 12 -20.74 -60.81 7.08
C LYS A 12 -21.39 -59.45 7.36
N ILE A 13 -21.51 -59.05 8.63
CA ILE A 13 -22.00 -57.72 9.02
C ILE A 13 -21.07 -56.62 8.50
N TYR A 14 -19.75 -56.79 8.64
CA TYR A 14 -18.78 -55.80 8.13
C TYR A 14 -18.85 -55.66 6.61
N GLN A 15 -19.02 -56.77 5.88
CA GLN A 15 -19.17 -56.76 4.43
C GLN A 15 -20.46 -56.06 3.99
N ASP A 16 -21.56 -56.30 4.70
CA ASP A 16 -22.86 -55.65 4.42
C ASP A 16 -22.82 -54.14 4.73
N LEU A 17 -22.14 -53.75 5.81
CA LEU A 17 -21.88 -52.33 6.13
C LEU A 17 -21.00 -51.66 5.07
N LEU A 18 -19.92 -52.33 4.63
CA LEU A 18 -19.04 -51.82 3.59
C LEU A 18 -19.79 -51.64 2.27
N ALA A 19 -20.61 -52.62 1.87
CA ALA A 19 -21.42 -52.51 0.67
C ALA A 19 -22.36 -51.29 0.71
N LYS A 20 -22.94 -50.99 1.89
CA LYS A 20 -23.87 -49.89 2.08
C LYS A 20 -23.21 -48.51 2.20
N LEU A 21 -21.96 -48.45 2.67
CA LEU A 21 -21.13 -47.24 2.66
C LEU A 21 -20.55 -46.94 1.28
N SER A 22 -20.33 -47.99 0.47
CA SER A 22 -19.75 -47.87 -0.87
C SER A 22 -20.79 -47.62 -1.97
N SER A 23 -22.07 -47.89 -1.70
CA SER A 23 -23.17 -47.51 -2.59
C SER A 23 -23.50 -46.02 -2.43
N GLU A 24 -22.58 -45.20 -2.95
CA GLU A 24 -22.86 -44.02 -3.76
C GLU A 24 -24.13 -43.22 -3.40
N SER A 25 -24.02 -42.38 -2.38
CA SER A 25 -24.61 -41.05 -2.51
C SER A 25 -23.63 -40.22 -3.33
N GLU A 26 -23.84 -40.18 -4.66
CA GLU A 26 -23.35 -39.07 -5.47
C GLU A 26 -23.79 -37.79 -4.74
N ASN A 27 -22.82 -36.93 -4.40
CA ASN A 27 -22.92 -35.73 -3.55
C ASN A 27 -22.54 -35.95 -2.07
N TYR A 28 -21.23 -35.89 -1.82
CA TYR A 28 -20.69 -35.56 -0.52
C TYR A 28 -21.19 -34.15 -0.12
N PRO A 29 -21.67 -33.90 1.12
CA PRO A 29 -22.22 -32.61 1.54
C PRO A 29 -21.24 -31.42 1.43
N TRP A 30 -19.96 -31.71 1.21
CA TRP A 30 -18.86 -30.75 1.09
C TRP A 30 -18.15 -30.78 -0.28
N SER A 31 -18.76 -31.35 -1.32
CA SER A 31 -18.28 -31.20 -2.72
C SER A 31 -19.13 -30.15 -3.46
N PRO A 32 -18.73 -28.87 -3.43
CA PRO A 32 -19.46 -27.80 -4.08
C PRO A 32 -19.00 -27.64 -5.54
N GLU A 33 -19.43 -28.54 -6.42
CA GLU A 33 -19.16 -28.37 -7.86
C GLU A 33 -20.18 -27.40 -8.49
N SER A 34 -21.28 -27.12 -7.76
CA SER A 34 -22.16 -25.98 -8.00
C SER A 34 -22.76 -25.47 -6.68
N THR A 35 -22.00 -24.68 -5.92
CA THR A 35 -22.55 -23.94 -4.78
C THR A 35 -23.37 -22.72 -5.20
N GLU A 36 -23.11 -22.15 -6.37
CA GLU A 36 -23.77 -20.93 -6.81
C GLU A 36 -25.29 -21.16 -6.97
N ASP A 37 -25.68 -22.28 -7.60
CA ASP A 37 -27.10 -22.64 -7.76
C ASP A 37 -27.80 -22.88 -6.41
N TYR A 38 -27.07 -23.48 -5.45
CA TYR A 38 -27.57 -23.71 -4.10
C TYR A 38 -27.79 -22.38 -3.34
N TYR A 39 -26.81 -21.47 -3.38
CA TYR A 39 -26.94 -20.16 -2.74
C TYR A 39 -27.97 -19.28 -3.44
N GLU A 40 -28.10 -19.38 -4.77
CA GLU A 40 -29.14 -18.69 -5.53
C GLU A 40 -30.56 -19.21 -5.17
N SER A 41 -30.69 -20.50 -4.85
CA SER A 41 -31.97 -21.07 -4.35
C SER A 41 -32.32 -20.67 -2.92
N LEU A 42 -31.30 -20.41 -2.07
CA LEU A 42 -31.47 -19.97 -0.69
C LEU A 42 -31.72 -18.47 -0.56
N ASP A 43 -31.27 -17.69 -1.55
CA ASP A 43 -31.45 -16.26 -1.55
C ASP A 43 -32.91 -15.97 -1.94
N PRO A 44 -33.77 -15.49 -1.02
CA PRO A 44 -35.11 -15.06 -1.41
C PRO A 44 -34.98 -13.95 -2.47
N PRO A 45 -35.96 -13.77 -3.38
CA PRO A 45 -35.98 -12.64 -4.31
C PRO A 45 -36.10 -11.34 -3.52
N SER A 46 -34.98 -10.88 -3.00
CA SER A 46 -34.87 -9.68 -2.21
C SER A 46 -34.62 -8.56 -3.20
N GLY A 47 -35.47 -7.54 -3.16
CA GLY A 47 -35.27 -6.31 -3.94
C GLY A 47 -33.98 -5.58 -3.58
N VAL A 48 -33.17 -6.11 -2.64
CA VAL A 48 -31.86 -5.62 -2.25
C VAL A 48 -30.88 -5.72 -3.41
N LYS A 49 -30.81 -6.84 -4.14
CA LYS A 49 -29.89 -6.97 -5.31
C LYS A 49 -30.24 -5.95 -6.39
N ASP A 50 -31.53 -5.76 -6.66
CA ASP A 50 -32.01 -4.79 -7.64
C ASP A 50 -31.82 -3.34 -7.16
N TYR A 51 -32.02 -3.09 -5.86
CA TYR A 51 -31.76 -1.80 -5.25
C TYR A 51 -30.27 -1.45 -5.27
N LEU A 52 -29.36 -2.40 -5.00
CA LEU A 52 -27.91 -2.18 -5.06
C LEU A 52 -27.43 -1.86 -6.47
N LYS A 53 -28.07 -2.43 -7.50
CA LYS A 53 -27.84 -2.08 -8.91
C LYS A 53 -28.54 -0.77 -9.33
N SER A 54 -29.42 -0.23 -8.50
CA SER A 54 -30.15 1.00 -8.81
C SER A 54 -29.23 2.22 -8.83
N PRO A 55 -29.52 3.24 -9.66
CA PRO A 55 -28.71 4.45 -9.73
C PRO A 55 -28.66 5.20 -8.39
N LYS A 56 -29.71 5.09 -7.56
CA LYS A 56 -29.76 5.70 -6.23
C LYS A 56 -28.75 5.09 -5.25
N ALA A 57 -28.57 3.77 -5.29
CA ALA A 57 -27.58 3.10 -4.45
C ALA A 57 -26.15 3.44 -4.90
N ILE A 58 -25.91 3.49 -6.21
CA ILE A 58 -24.62 3.91 -6.77
C ILE A 58 -24.30 5.34 -6.34
N GLN A 59 -25.25 6.27 -6.48
CA GLN A 59 -25.07 7.65 -6.05
C GLN A 59 -24.76 7.76 -4.55
N LYS A 60 -25.55 7.11 -3.70
CA LYS A 60 -25.31 7.10 -2.25
C LYS A 60 -23.96 6.50 -1.87
N SER A 61 -23.53 5.43 -2.55
CA SER A 61 -22.20 4.85 -2.32
C SER A 61 -21.09 5.83 -2.72
N SER A 62 -21.23 6.49 -3.87
CA SER A 62 -20.29 7.52 -4.33
C SER A 62 -20.19 8.67 -3.35
N ASP A 63 -21.32 9.19 -2.87
CA ASP A 63 -21.38 10.28 -1.90
C ASP A 63 -20.78 9.88 -0.54
N PHE A 64 -21.03 8.65 -0.09
CA PHE A 64 -20.40 8.10 1.11
C PHE A 64 -18.88 8.00 0.97
N PHE A 65 -18.36 7.50 -0.15
CA PHE A 65 -16.92 7.42 -0.38
C PHE A 65 -16.27 8.81 -0.51
N LYS A 66 -16.96 9.79 -1.09
CA LYS A 66 -16.51 11.19 -1.07
C LYS A 66 -16.43 11.72 0.36
N GLN A 67 -17.44 11.47 1.20
CA GLN A 67 -17.40 11.86 2.61
C GLN A 67 -16.26 11.18 3.38
N ILE A 68 -15.99 9.90 3.13
CA ILE A 68 -14.81 9.24 3.71
C ILE A 68 -13.53 9.93 3.26
N GLN A 69 -13.43 10.29 1.98
CA GLN A 69 -12.27 10.98 1.43
C GLN A 69 -12.09 12.41 1.99
N GLU A 70 -13.19 13.07 2.38
CA GLU A 70 -13.18 14.36 3.07
C GLU A 70 -12.79 14.21 4.56
N LEU A 71 -13.30 13.18 5.24
CA LEU A 71 -13.06 12.92 6.67
C LEU A 71 -11.68 12.31 6.94
N TYR A 72 -11.16 11.52 6.01
CA TYR A 72 -9.78 11.07 5.97
C TYR A 72 -9.08 11.83 4.86
N PRO A 73 -8.64 13.08 5.11
CA PRO A 73 -7.85 13.80 4.13
C PRO A 73 -6.66 12.92 3.79
N ARG A 74 -6.54 12.59 2.50
CA ARG A 74 -5.42 11.86 1.91
C ARG A 74 -4.14 12.38 2.56
N ASN A 75 -3.37 11.49 3.20
CA ASN A 75 -2.17 11.85 3.93
C ASN A 75 -1.37 12.87 3.10
N PRO A 76 -0.91 13.99 3.67
CA PRO A 76 -0.18 15.00 2.90
C PRO A 76 1.00 14.38 2.14
N GLY A 77 1.60 13.31 2.69
CA GLY A 77 2.62 12.51 2.02
C GLY A 77 2.19 11.83 0.72
N ASP A 78 0.93 11.41 0.54
CA ASP A 78 0.48 10.75 -0.70
C ASP A 78 0.48 11.71 -1.90
N LYS A 79 0.06 12.96 -1.67
CA LYS A 79 0.11 14.01 -2.71
C LYS A 79 1.55 14.41 -3.00
N VAL A 80 2.38 14.56 -1.97
CA VAL A 80 3.81 14.84 -2.14
C VAL A 80 4.48 13.72 -2.94
N LYS A 81 4.21 12.45 -2.59
CA LYS A 81 4.68 11.27 -3.32
C LYS A 81 4.27 11.32 -4.80
N GLN A 82 3.01 11.64 -5.08
CA GLN A 82 2.53 11.75 -6.46
C GLN A 82 3.25 12.84 -7.25
N THR A 83 3.46 14.03 -6.67
CA THR A 83 4.22 15.12 -7.28
C THR A 83 5.67 14.74 -7.54
N LEU A 84 6.32 14.08 -6.57
CA LEU A 84 7.70 13.64 -6.70
C LEU A 84 7.87 12.55 -7.77
N LEU A 85 6.95 11.59 -7.85
CA LEU A 85 6.96 10.56 -8.90
C LEU A 85 6.78 11.18 -10.28
N GLN A 86 5.94 12.21 -10.42
CA GLN A 86 5.76 12.92 -11.69
C GLN A 86 7.00 13.73 -12.11
N GLN A 87 7.72 14.33 -11.16
CA GLN A 87 8.87 15.19 -11.46
C GLN A 87 10.20 14.43 -11.56
N PHE A 88 10.38 13.36 -10.78
CA PHE A 88 11.67 12.67 -10.60
C PHE A 88 11.61 11.16 -10.87
N GLY A 89 10.43 10.59 -11.16
CA GLY A 89 10.25 9.14 -11.32
C GLY A 89 11.02 8.51 -12.48
N GLU A 90 11.42 9.28 -13.48
CA GLU A 90 12.26 8.80 -14.58
C GLU A 90 13.76 8.75 -14.20
N SER A 91 14.19 9.61 -13.26
CA SER A 91 15.60 9.79 -12.93
C SER A 91 16.01 9.06 -11.65
N VAL A 92 15.07 8.81 -10.73
CA VAL A 92 15.32 8.31 -9.36
C VAL A 92 14.46 7.07 -9.07
N PRO A 93 14.99 6.04 -8.39
CA PRO A 93 14.19 4.88 -7.98
C PRO A 93 13.01 5.29 -7.09
N SER A 94 11.84 4.70 -7.34
CA SER A 94 10.62 4.99 -6.57
C SER A 94 10.77 4.72 -5.07
N THR A 95 11.55 3.70 -4.70
CA THR A 95 11.83 3.35 -3.29
C THR A 95 12.54 4.48 -2.55
N TRP A 96 13.40 5.23 -3.24
CA TRP A 96 14.09 6.39 -2.66
C TRP A 96 13.14 7.56 -2.44
N LEU A 97 12.25 7.82 -3.40
CA LEU A 97 11.24 8.86 -3.29
C LEU A 97 10.25 8.57 -2.15
N GLU A 98 9.86 7.31 -1.98
CA GLU A 98 9.00 6.87 -0.87
C GLU A 98 9.68 7.07 0.49
N ALA A 99 10.95 6.69 0.62
CA ALA A 99 11.70 6.86 1.85
C ALA A 99 11.82 8.34 2.24
N ILE A 100 12.04 9.24 1.28
CA ILE A 100 12.10 10.69 1.54
C ILE A 100 10.75 11.20 2.07
N VAL A 101 9.63 10.78 1.48
CA VAL A 101 8.29 11.18 1.94
C VAL A 101 8.03 10.70 3.37
N GLU A 102 8.39 9.47 3.67
CA GLU A 102 8.26 8.90 5.03
C GLU A 102 9.11 9.67 6.04
N GLN A 103 10.36 10.00 5.70
CA GLN A 103 11.23 10.79 6.57
C GLN A 103 10.68 12.20 6.83
N ILE A 104 10.08 12.83 5.83
CA ILE A 104 9.41 14.13 5.99
C ILE A 104 8.22 13.99 6.93
N GLN A 105 7.37 12.98 6.74
CA GLN A 105 6.21 12.78 7.61
C GLN A 105 6.60 12.56 9.08
N ASN A 106 7.69 11.83 9.32
CA ASN A 106 8.15 11.49 10.67
C ASN A 106 8.94 12.61 11.36
N ASN A 107 9.74 13.39 10.61
CA ASN A 107 10.68 14.36 11.17
C ASN A 107 10.30 15.83 10.92
N TYR A 108 9.17 16.10 10.26
CA TYR A 108 8.74 17.47 10.01
C TYR A 108 8.41 18.21 11.32
N GLN A 109 9.15 19.28 11.59
CA GLN A 109 8.95 20.17 12.73
C GLN A 109 8.78 21.61 12.25
N GLU A 110 7.58 22.18 12.37
CA GLU A 110 7.25 23.53 11.84
C GLU A 110 8.17 24.65 12.32
N THR A 111 8.72 24.54 13.52
CA THR A 111 9.55 25.57 14.15
C THR A 111 11.04 25.45 13.85
N SER A 112 11.47 24.42 13.13
CA SER A 112 12.88 24.19 12.78
C SER A 112 13.29 24.94 11.52
N SER A 113 14.57 25.28 11.41
CA SER A 113 15.08 25.95 10.22
C SER A 113 15.02 25.03 9.00
N LEU A 114 14.86 25.58 7.79
CA LEU A 114 14.82 24.79 6.55
C LEU A 114 16.07 23.91 6.41
N LEU A 115 17.22 24.42 6.82
CA LEU A 115 18.49 23.68 6.79
C LEU A 115 18.43 22.47 7.74
N ASP A 116 17.95 22.65 8.97
CA ASP A 116 17.86 21.57 9.95
C ASP A 116 16.82 20.53 9.52
N GLN A 117 15.68 20.95 8.96
CA GLN A 117 14.67 20.05 8.40
C GLN A 117 15.25 19.16 7.30
N LEU A 118 16.02 19.74 6.37
CA LEU A 118 16.64 18.99 5.29
C LEU A 118 17.63 17.96 5.83
N ILE A 119 18.52 18.35 6.75
CA ILE A 119 19.52 17.44 7.33
C ILE A 119 18.81 16.30 8.06
N ASN A 120 17.82 16.59 8.90
CA ASN A 120 17.09 15.59 9.67
C ASN A 120 16.35 14.58 8.78
N CYS A 121 15.83 15.01 7.62
CA CYS A 121 15.14 14.10 6.69
C CYS A 121 16.09 13.22 5.87
N VAL A 122 17.29 13.71 5.55
CA VAL A 122 18.22 13.03 4.64
C VAL A 122 19.30 12.23 5.37
N GLN A 123 19.70 12.63 6.58
CA GLN A 123 20.69 11.91 7.39
C GLN A 123 20.36 10.40 7.56
N PRO A 124 19.10 9.99 7.81
CA PRO A 124 18.76 8.57 7.93
C PRO A 124 18.96 7.78 6.64
N LEU A 125 18.93 8.44 5.47
CA LEU A 125 19.12 7.82 4.16
C LEU A 125 20.60 7.65 3.79
N PHE A 126 21.49 8.40 4.43
CA PHE A 126 22.94 8.37 4.20
C PHE A 126 23.68 8.22 5.53
N SER A 127 23.56 7.05 6.16
CA SER A 127 24.18 6.71 7.45
C SER A 127 25.71 6.85 7.48
N ASP A 128 26.36 6.76 6.31
CA ASP A 128 27.81 6.80 6.19
C ASP A 128 28.38 8.24 6.20
N TRP A 129 27.51 9.26 6.16
CA TRP A 129 27.91 10.67 6.10
C TRP A 129 27.66 11.38 7.44
N CYS A 130 28.66 12.14 7.88
CA CYS A 130 28.55 12.98 9.07
C CYS A 130 27.61 14.18 8.83
N SER A 131 26.95 14.64 9.89
CA SER A 131 26.02 15.79 9.81
C SER A 131 26.73 17.08 9.37
N GLU A 132 27.99 17.25 9.77
CA GLU A 132 28.83 18.39 9.39
C GLU A 132 29.07 18.43 7.88
N ASP A 133 29.35 17.28 7.28
CA ASP A 133 29.60 17.16 5.83
C ASP A 133 28.32 17.38 5.04
N LEU A 134 27.19 16.84 5.51
CA LEU A 134 25.88 17.08 4.92
C LEU A 134 25.52 18.58 4.99
N GLN A 135 25.84 19.26 6.09
CA GLN A 135 25.57 20.69 6.24
C GLN A 135 26.32 21.54 5.19
N VAL A 136 27.56 21.17 4.85
CA VAL A 136 28.32 21.86 3.79
C VAL A 136 27.63 21.70 2.44
N VAL A 137 27.08 20.53 2.14
CA VAL A 137 26.37 20.23 0.89
C VAL A 137 24.99 20.91 0.83
N VAL A 138 24.30 21.03 1.96
CA VAL A 138 22.95 21.59 2.06
C VAL A 138 22.94 23.11 1.99
N ARG A 139 23.93 23.79 2.56
CA ARG A 139 23.96 25.27 2.62
C ARG A 139 23.66 25.96 1.28
N PRO A 140 24.28 25.58 0.16
CA PRO A 140 23.97 26.15 -1.16
C PRO A 140 22.53 25.91 -1.63
N ILE A 141 21.89 24.83 -1.18
CA ILE A 141 20.53 24.41 -1.56
C ILE A 141 19.48 25.11 -0.68
N ALA A 142 19.77 25.24 0.61
CA ALA A 142 18.95 25.95 1.58
C ALA A 142 18.94 27.47 1.34
N TYR A 143 20.10 28.05 1.05
CA TYR A 143 20.27 29.49 0.84
C TYR A 143 20.94 29.78 -0.51
N PRO A 144 20.23 29.64 -1.64
CA PRO A 144 20.79 29.89 -2.96
C PRO A 144 21.07 31.39 -3.14
N MET A 145 22.34 31.78 -3.10
CA MET A 145 22.78 33.16 -3.38
C MET A 145 22.97 33.45 -4.89
N ARG A 146 22.93 32.42 -5.74
CA ARG A 146 23.02 32.53 -7.21
C ARG A 146 22.22 31.41 -7.87
N GLY A 147 21.07 31.75 -8.45
CA GLY A 147 20.31 30.90 -9.37
C GLY A 147 19.88 29.53 -8.83
N SER A 148 18.96 28.89 -9.55
CA SER A 148 18.54 27.51 -9.22
C SER A 148 19.66 26.53 -9.60
N GLN A 149 19.98 25.57 -8.73
CA GLN A 149 20.92 24.50 -9.07
C GLN A 149 20.31 23.59 -10.14
N ALA A 150 21.06 23.34 -11.21
CA ALA A 150 20.60 22.49 -12.30
C ALA A 150 20.48 21.04 -11.82
N ILE A 151 19.29 20.46 -11.99
CA ILE A 151 19.06 19.03 -11.75
C ILE A 151 19.83 18.26 -12.83
N PRO A 152 20.74 17.34 -12.47
CA PRO A 152 21.49 16.56 -13.45
C PRO A 152 20.55 15.72 -14.31
N SER A 153 20.76 15.71 -15.63
CA SER A 153 19.95 14.95 -16.60
C SER A 153 20.33 13.46 -16.69
N LYS A 154 21.21 12.98 -15.80
CA LYS A 154 21.72 11.61 -15.81
C LYS A 154 20.86 10.71 -14.92
N THR A 155 20.80 9.43 -15.25
CA THR A 155 20.11 8.42 -14.46
C THR A 155 20.82 8.21 -13.11
N TRP A 156 20.05 7.94 -12.04
CA TRP A 156 20.55 7.78 -10.67
C TRP A 156 21.82 6.92 -10.52
N THR A 157 21.93 5.84 -11.31
CA THR A 157 23.06 4.89 -11.30
C THR A 157 24.37 5.46 -11.86
N GLU A 158 24.30 6.53 -12.65
CA GLU A 158 25.47 7.18 -13.28
C GLU A 158 26.02 8.35 -12.47
N LEU A 159 25.30 8.75 -11.42
CA LEU A 159 25.67 9.86 -10.55
C LEU A 159 26.72 9.40 -9.52
N SER A 160 27.70 10.26 -9.26
CA SER A 160 28.59 10.07 -8.11
C SER A 160 27.81 10.20 -6.79
N GLN A 161 28.33 9.62 -5.72
CA GLN A 161 27.70 9.69 -4.39
C GLN A 161 27.43 11.14 -3.95
N SER A 162 28.36 12.06 -4.24
CA SER A 162 28.18 13.49 -3.93
C SER A 162 27.06 14.15 -4.75
N GLU A 163 26.81 13.70 -5.98
CA GLU A 163 25.73 14.19 -6.83
C GLU A 163 24.39 13.59 -6.43
N GLN A 164 24.35 12.31 -6.05
CA GLN A 164 23.17 11.65 -5.49
C GLN A 164 22.68 12.36 -4.23
N ILE A 165 23.60 12.75 -3.33
CA ILE A 165 23.26 13.50 -2.11
C ILE A 165 22.69 14.88 -2.45
N ARG A 166 23.34 15.64 -3.36
CA ARG A 166 22.84 16.95 -3.81
C ARG A 166 21.45 16.87 -4.44
N LEU A 167 21.23 15.86 -5.27
CA LEU A 167 19.94 15.62 -5.91
C LEU A 167 18.89 15.22 -4.86
N THR A 168 19.24 14.38 -3.89
CA THR A 168 18.35 13.98 -2.79
C THR A 168 17.94 15.19 -1.94
N PHE A 169 18.86 16.08 -1.60
CA PHE A 169 18.52 17.33 -0.89
C PHE A 169 17.63 18.25 -1.71
N THR A 170 17.84 18.32 -3.01
CA THR A 170 17.00 19.11 -3.92
C THR A 170 15.58 18.56 -3.97
N ILE A 171 15.44 17.24 -4.09
CA ILE A 171 14.15 16.53 -4.04
C ILE A 171 13.47 16.74 -2.69
N THR A 172 14.22 16.60 -1.59
CA THR A 172 13.70 16.79 -0.22
C THR A 172 13.22 18.22 -0.01
N LYS A 173 13.90 19.22 -0.57
CA LYS A 173 13.46 20.62 -0.52
C LYS A 173 12.12 20.80 -1.25
N VAL A 174 11.99 20.31 -2.47
CA VAL A 174 10.73 20.36 -3.24
C VAL A 174 9.61 19.59 -2.50
N ALA A 175 9.94 18.46 -1.90
CA ALA A 175 9.02 17.66 -1.10
C ALA A 175 8.54 18.41 0.15
N LEU A 176 9.43 19.13 0.86
CA LEU A 176 9.07 19.96 2.01
C LEU A 176 8.20 21.16 1.62
N GLU A 177 8.54 21.85 0.52
CA GLU A 177 7.74 22.97 0.00
C GLU A 177 6.33 22.51 -0.38
N THR A 178 6.21 21.37 -1.07
CA THR A 178 4.91 20.79 -1.42
C THR A 178 4.15 20.29 -0.19
N TYR A 179 4.83 19.73 0.82
CA TYR A 179 4.23 19.31 2.08
C TYR A 179 3.65 20.50 2.86
N GLN A 180 4.39 21.62 2.92
CA GLN A 180 3.93 22.87 3.53
C GLN A 180 2.69 23.44 2.83
N GLN A 181 2.68 23.43 1.50
CA GLN A 181 1.52 23.86 0.71
C GLN A 181 0.28 22.98 0.95
N GLN A 182 0.46 21.67 1.17
CA GLN A 182 -0.67 20.79 1.50
C GLN A 182 -1.19 20.99 2.93
N LYS A 183 -0.34 21.45 3.87
CA LYS A 183 -0.74 21.70 5.26
C LYS A 183 -1.51 23.02 5.43
N ASN A 184 -1.17 24.04 4.64
CA ASN A 184 -1.89 25.31 4.57
C ASN A 184 -2.62 25.46 3.21
N PRO A 185 -3.72 24.74 2.97
CA PRO A 185 -4.57 25.06 1.84
C PRO A 185 -5.24 26.41 2.13
N GLU A 186 -5.04 27.41 1.24
CA GLU A 186 -5.88 28.63 1.24
C GLU A 186 -7.38 28.28 1.10
#